data_AF-A0A968T002-F1
#
_entry.id   AF-A0A968T002-F1
#
_cell.length_a   1.000
_cell.length_b   1.000
_cell.length_c   1.000
_cell.angle_alpha   90.00
_cell.angle_beta   90.00
_cell.angle_gamma   90.00
#
_symmetry.space_group_name_H-M   'P 1'
#
loop_
_entity.id
_entity.type
_entity.pdbx_description
1 polymer ?
#
loop_
_entity_poly.entity_id
_entity_poly.type
_entity_poly.pdbx_seq_one_letter_code
_entity_poly.pdbx_strand_id
1 'polypeptide(L)'
;MTELLSSDSRARESGASAPAIGQAPVSSMPLASSIPEPTRKQSLWSRAKAILIHHVLHLDDTPHRIAWGVFWGFVIGATPTIGIQFVLYLFIATLVGANRVSGIIPIWISNPVTAVPIFYAEWWLGRFILTGNTGLHDRSWAAIAEAIQPRPGRGWWERFFEMDLWMTVFRSFIDMGAELWVGALVTGVLTGSLAYWLTYRAVTKYRAHRAKAS
;
A
#
# COMPACT_ATOMS: atom_id res chain seq x y z
N MET A 1 42.47 -21.78 77.76
CA MET A 1 41.02 -21.59 77.93
C MET A 1 40.37 -22.31 76.75
N THR A 2 40.13 -23.63 76.80
CA THR A 2 39.31 -24.37 77.80
C THR A 2 37.94 -23.71 77.84
N GLU A 3 36.83 -24.31 77.39
CA GLU A 3 36.12 -25.52 77.82
C GLU A 3 35.10 -25.90 76.72
N LEU A 4 34.92 -27.17 76.35
CA LEU A 4 34.07 -28.16 77.02
C LEU A 4 32.59 -27.74 77.18
N LEU A 5 31.76 -28.10 76.21
CA LEU A 5 30.37 -28.53 76.38
C LEU A 5 30.12 -29.57 75.25
N SER A 6 30.26 -30.88 75.44
CA SER A 6 29.49 -31.77 76.32
C SER A 6 27.99 -31.50 76.24
N SER A 7 27.32 -32.11 75.26
CA SER A 7 25.92 -32.47 75.37
C SER A 7 25.66 -33.75 74.60
N ASP A 8 25.76 -34.84 75.36
CA ASP A 8 25.13 -36.13 75.11
C ASP A 8 23.66 -35.98 74.69
N SER A 9 23.19 -36.84 73.80
CA SER A 9 21.81 -37.34 73.81
C SER A 9 21.63 -38.34 72.68
N ARG A 10 21.91 -39.60 73.03
CA ARG A 10 21.19 -40.74 72.48
C ARG A 10 19.69 -40.47 72.50
N ALA A 11 19.01 -40.64 71.37
CA ALA A 11 17.67 -41.22 71.35
C ALA A 11 17.26 -41.51 69.91
N ARG A 12 16.98 -42.81 69.66
CA ARG A 12 15.77 -43.31 68.98
C ARG A 12 15.60 -42.92 67.51
N GLU A 13 15.18 -43.75 66.59
CA GLU A 13 14.80 -45.16 66.46
C GLU A 13 14.28 -45.22 65.00
N SER A 14 13.98 -46.42 64.52
CA SER A 14 13.20 -46.68 63.29
C SER A 14 14.01 -46.54 61.99
N GLY A 15 14.40 -47.62 61.31
CA GLY A 15 13.58 -48.78 60.99
C GLY A 15 12.87 -48.54 59.66
N ALA A 16 13.57 -48.74 58.54
CA ALA A 16 12.91 -48.98 57.25
C ALA A 16 13.90 -49.57 56.24
N SER A 17 13.64 -50.84 55.95
CA SER A 17 14.19 -51.70 54.91
C SER A 17 14.55 -51.01 53.59
N ALA A 18 15.76 -51.31 53.10
CA ALA A 18 16.18 -51.06 51.72
C ALA A 18 15.61 -52.15 50.79
N PRO A 19 14.90 -51.80 49.70
CA PRO A 19 14.63 -52.73 48.62
C PRO A 19 15.67 -52.57 47.49
N ALA A 20 16.01 -53.72 46.91
CA ALA A 20 16.94 -53.92 45.81
C ALA A 20 16.60 -53.06 44.58
N ILE A 21 17.63 -52.39 44.04
CA ILE A 21 17.57 -51.65 42.77
C ILE A 21 17.52 -52.68 41.63
N GLY A 22 16.30 -52.96 41.17
CA GLY A 22 16.06 -53.65 39.91
C GLY A 22 16.42 -52.72 38.74
N GLN A 23 17.35 -53.18 37.89
CA GLN A 23 17.71 -52.51 36.65
C GLN A 23 16.51 -52.55 35.69
N ALA A 24 15.91 -51.38 35.43
CA ALA A 24 14.90 -51.24 34.38
C ALA A 24 15.60 -51.08 33.01
N PRO A 25 15.07 -51.69 31.93
CA PRO A 25 15.66 -51.61 30.60
C PRO A 25 15.54 -50.20 30.04
N VAL A 26 16.66 -49.66 29.54
CA VAL A 26 16.74 -48.37 28.85
C VAL A 26 15.90 -48.43 27.58
N SER A 27 14.64 -47.98 27.67
CA SER A 27 13.76 -47.80 26.54
C SER A 27 14.33 -46.70 25.64
N SER A 28 14.56 -47.05 24.38
CA SER A 28 15.03 -46.17 23.32
C SER A 28 14.12 -44.95 23.15
N MET A 29 14.54 -43.79 23.65
CA MET A 29 13.98 -42.49 23.29
C MET A 29 14.24 -42.21 21.80
N PRO A 30 13.21 -42.07 20.95
CA PRO A 30 13.35 -41.43 19.66
C PRO A 30 13.13 -39.93 19.88
N LEU A 31 14.13 -39.23 20.43
CA LEU A 31 14.08 -37.77 20.61
C LEU A 31 14.78 -37.06 19.44
N ALA A 32 14.13 -37.10 18.28
CA ALA A 32 14.35 -36.14 17.21
C ALA A 32 13.03 -35.97 16.45
N SER A 33 12.04 -35.41 17.15
CA SER A 33 10.85 -34.84 16.54
C SER A 33 11.30 -33.84 15.47
N SER A 34 10.97 -34.14 14.22
CA SER A 34 11.06 -33.28 13.04
C SER A 34 10.89 -31.80 13.40
N ILE A 35 11.99 -31.05 13.41
CA ILE A 35 11.90 -29.59 13.30
C ILE A 35 11.31 -29.33 11.90
N PRO A 36 10.12 -28.72 11.78
CA PRO A 36 9.62 -28.38 10.46
C PRO A 36 10.56 -27.33 9.88
N GLU A 37 11.24 -27.67 8.77
CA GLU A 37 11.94 -26.71 7.94
C GLU A 37 10.98 -25.56 7.58
N PRO A 38 11.35 -24.27 7.74
CA PRO A 38 10.50 -23.14 7.40
C PRO A 38 10.34 -23.03 5.87
N THR A 39 9.55 -23.93 5.30
CA THR A 39 9.24 -24.02 3.87
C THR A 39 8.01 -23.20 3.56
N ARG A 40 8.17 -21.88 3.58
CA ARG A 40 7.29 -21.02 2.79
C ARG A 40 8.05 -19.82 2.30
N LYS A 41 8.54 -19.90 1.06
CA LYS A 41 8.84 -18.72 0.22
C LYS A 41 7.55 -17.94 0.03
N GLN A 42 7.08 -17.27 1.07
CA GLN A 42 6.06 -16.25 0.96
C GLN A 42 6.74 -15.06 0.28
N SER A 43 6.65 -15.09 -1.05
CA SER A 43 6.96 -13.97 -1.92
C SER A 43 6.46 -12.68 -1.27
N LEU A 44 7.28 -11.62 -1.27
CA LEU A 44 6.93 -10.31 -0.71
C LEU A 44 5.55 -9.82 -1.20
N TRP A 45 5.11 -10.29 -2.38
CA TRP A 45 3.78 -10.07 -2.95
C TRP A 45 2.64 -10.72 -2.18
N SER A 46 2.84 -11.91 -1.61
CA SER A 46 1.84 -12.59 -0.78
C SER A 46 1.67 -11.90 0.58
N ARG A 47 2.75 -11.32 1.13
CA ARG A 47 2.71 -10.48 2.32
C ARG A 47 2.14 -9.11 2.03
N ALA A 48 2.53 -8.46 0.93
CA ALA A 48 1.93 -7.20 0.48
C ALA A 48 0.43 -7.37 0.19
N LYS A 49 0.04 -8.48 -0.44
CA LYS A 49 -1.37 -8.87 -0.63
C LYS A 49 -2.06 -9.14 0.70
N ALA A 50 -1.42 -9.83 1.63
CA ALA A 50 -1.98 -10.08 2.96
C ALA A 50 -2.06 -8.81 3.82
N ILE A 51 -1.14 -7.86 3.69
CA ILE A 51 -1.14 -6.58 4.41
C ILE A 51 -2.17 -5.64 3.78
N LEU A 52 -2.23 -5.56 2.44
CA LEU A 52 -3.33 -4.90 1.73
C LEU A 52 -4.67 -5.51 2.15
N ILE A 53 -4.75 -6.84 2.24
CA ILE A 53 -5.98 -7.50 2.69
C ILE A 53 -6.23 -7.24 4.18
N HIS A 54 -5.24 -7.29 5.07
CA HIS A 54 -5.48 -7.32 6.50
C HIS A 54 -5.54 -5.92 7.14
N HIS A 55 -4.83 -4.93 6.59
CA HIS A 55 -4.87 -3.53 7.05
C HIS A 55 -5.86 -2.69 6.24
N VAL A 56 -6.17 -3.04 4.98
CA VAL A 56 -7.26 -2.39 4.23
C VAL A 56 -8.60 -3.12 4.42
N LEU A 57 -8.68 -4.44 4.65
CA LEU A 57 -9.96 -5.10 5.06
C LEU A 57 -10.27 -4.98 6.57
N HIS A 58 -10.30 -3.76 7.10
CA HIS A 58 -11.48 -3.37 7.89
C HIS A 58 -12.58 -2.88 6.94
N LEU A 59 -12.85 -3.66 5.88
CA LEU A 59 -13.84 -3.36 4.88
C LEU A 59 -15.01 -4.35 5.02
N ASP A 60 -15.83 -4.09 6.03
CA ASP A 60 -17.23 -4.51 6.03
C ASP A 60 -18.04 -3.86 4.89
N ASP A 61 -17.42 -2.95 4.12
CA ASP A 61 -18.04 -2.33 2.96
C ASP A 61 -18.32 -3.33 1.83
N THR A 62 -19.38 -3.06 1.08
CA THR A 62 -19.78 -3.92 -0.05
C THR A 62 -18.77 -3.83 -1.20
N PRO A 63 -18.60 -4.89 -2.03
CA PRO A 63 -17.65 -4.88 -3.15
C PRO A 63 -17.84 -3.69 -4.09
N HIS A 64 -19.10 -3.25 -4.23
CA HIS A 64 -19.47 -2.06 -4.99
C HIS A 64 -18.84 -0.78 -4.41
N ARG A 65 -18.95 -0.54 -3.10
CA ARG A 65 -18.38 0.67 -2.47
C ARG A 65 -16.86 0.75 -2.58
N ILE A 66 -16.18 -0.39 -2.54
CA ILE A 66 -14.73 -0.49 -2.77
C ILE A 66 -14.40 -0.10 -4.21
N ALA A 67 -15.06 -0.76 -5.17
CA ALA A 67 -14.86 -0.50 -6.58
C ALA A 67 -15.18 0.96 -6.93
N TRP A 68 -16.21 1.54 -6.31
CA TRP A 68 -16.61 2.93 -6.49
C TRP A 68 -15.58 3.91 -5.92
N GLY A 69 -14.96 3.59 -4.78
CA GLY A 69 -13.85 4.40 -4.27
C GLY A 69 -12.63 4.33 -5.17
N VAL A 70 -12.29 3.14 -5.69
CA VAL A 70 -11.22 2.99 -6.69
C VAL A 70 -11.52 3.81 -7.95
N PHE A 71 -12.74 3.76 -8.47
CA PHE A 71 -13.17 4.57 -9.63
C PHE A 71 -12.89 6.06 -9.42
N TRP A 72 -13.43 6.63 -8.34
CA TRP A 72 -13.25 8.04 -8.04
C TRP A 72 -11.81 8.40 -7.72
N GLY A 73 -11.03 7.47 -7.16
CA GLY A 73 -9.59 7.62 -6.99
C GLY A 73 -8.86 7.82 -8.31
N PHE A 74 -9.18 7.04 -9.35
CA PHE A 74 -8.61 7.22 -10.69
C PHE A 74 -9.07 8.51 -11.35
N VAL A 75 -10.37 8.82 -11.28
CA VAL A 75 -10.91 10.06 -11.86
C VAL A 75 -10.26 11.29 -11.23
N ILE A 76 -10.16 11.35 -9.91
CA ILE A 76 -9.59 12.49 -9.19
C ILE A 76 -8.06 12.52 -9.30
N GLY A 77 -7.40 11.36 -9.24
CA GLY A 77 -5.94 11.25 -9.39
C GLY A 77 -5.43 11.64 -10.78
N ALA A 78 -6.27 11.51 -11.82
CA ALA A 78 -5.99 12.02 -13.16
C ALA A 78 -6.11 13.56 -13.23
N THR A 79 -6.90 14.20 -12.36
CA THR A 79 -7.01 15.66 -12.41
C THR A 79 -5.71 16.34 -11.97
N PRO A 80 -5.31 17.48 -12.59
CA PRO A 80 -4.10 18.22 -12.24
C PRO A 80 -4.23 19.03 -10.94
N THR A 81 -4.83 18.42 -9.90
CA THR A 81 -5.11 19.01 -8.59
C THR A 81 -4.07 18.61 -7.53
N ILE A 82 -2.80 18.46 -7.94
CA ILE A 82 -1.69 18.02 -7.08
C ILE A 82 -1.70 18.83 -5.77
N GLY A 83 -1.64 18.12 -4.65
CA GLY A 83 -1.68 18.69 -3.30
C GLY A 83 -3.07 18.64 -2.65
N ILE A 84 -4.15 18.87 -3.41
CA ILE A 84 -5.53 18.86 -2.86
C ILE A 84 -6.33 17.59 -3.24
N GLN A 85 -5.79 16.72 -4.10
CA GLN A 85 -6.44 15.49 -4.58
C GLN A 85 -7.02 14.63 -3.44
N PHE A 86 -6.32 14.44 -2.32
CA PHE A 86 -6.82 13.64 -1.20
C PHE A 86 -8.04 14.25 -0.54
N VAL A 87 -8.04 15.57 -0.33
CA VAL A 87 -9.17 16.30 0.25
C VAL A 87 -10.37 16.23 -0.70
N LEU A 88 -10.13 16.49 -1.99
CA LEU A 88 -11.15 16.39 -3.03
C LEU A 88 -11.74 14.98 -3.11
N TYR A 89 -10.89 13.96 -3.05
CA TYR A 89 -11.33 12.57 -3.04
C TYR A 89 -12.14 12.21 -1.81
N LEU A 90 -11.69 12.57 -0.60
CA LEU A 90 -12.43 12.27 0.63
C LEU A 90 -13.80 12.97 0.64
N PHE A 91 -13.86 14.19 0.11
CA PHE A 91 -15.10 14.94 -0.07
C PHE A 91 -16.04 14.23 -1.04
N ILE A 92 -15.58 13.95 -2.27
CA ILE A 92 -16.38 13.27 -3.29
C ILE A 92 -16.80 11.88 -2.84
N ALA A 93 -15.88 11.09 -2.27
CA ALA A 93 -16.15 9.75 -1.76
C ALA A 93 -17.25 9.75 -0.69
N THR A 94 -17.31 10.81 0.13
CA THR A 94 -18.38 10.99 1.11
C THR A 94 -19.72 11.30 0.45
N LEU A 95 -19.74 12.20 -0.52
CA LEU A 95 -20.96 12.58 -1.23
C LEU A 95 -21.58 11.40 -2.01
N VAL A 96 -20.74 10.62 -2.68
CA VAL A 96 -21.18 9.52 -3.56
C VAL A 96 -21.28 8.18 -2.83
N GLY A 97 -21.07 8.15 -1.51
CA GLY A 97 -21.14 6.93 -0.69
C GLY A 97 -20.04 5.90 -1.00
N ALA A 98 -18.93 6.29 -1.61
CA ALA A 98 -17.79 5.41 -1.89
C ALA A 98 -16.99 5.07 -0.62
N ASN A 99 -16.20 3.99 -0.68
CA ASN A 99 -15.27 3.68 0.40
C ASN A 99 -14.09 4.67 0.40
N ARG A 100 -14.00 5.49 1.44
CA ARG A 100 -13.02 6.58 1.61
C ARG A 100 -11.54 6.16 1.63
N VAL A 101 -11.24 4.87 1.78
CA VAL A 101 -9.84 4.39 1.83
C VAL A 101 -9.40 3.82 0.49
N SER A 102 -10.29 3.10 -0.19
CA SER A 102 -9.97 2.35 -1.41
C SER A 102 -9.42 3.18 -2.58
N GLY A 103 -9.91 4.41 -2.77
CA GLY A 103 -9.45 5.34 -3.80
C GLY A 103 -8.19 6.13 -3.47
N ILE A 104 -7.64 6.01 -2.26
CA ILE A 104 -6.34 6.60 -1.91
C ILE A 104 -5.23 5.97 -2.76
N ILE A 105 -5.31 4.64 -3.00
CA ILE A 105 -4.28 3.90 -3.74
C ILE A 105 -4.12 4.44 -5.18
N PRO A 106 -5.19 4.59 -5.99
CA PRO A 106 -5.10 5.23 -7.30
C PRO A 106 -4.47 6.62 -7.29
N ILE A 107 -4.76 7.46 -6.28
CA ILE A 107 -4.22 8.83 -6.19
C ILE A 107 -2.70 8.81 -6.02
N TRP A 108 -2.17 7.83 -5.28
CA TRP A 108 -0.72 7.67 -5.10
C TRP A 108 0.03 7.26 -6.38
N ILE A 109 -0.68 6.84 -7.44
CA ILE A 109 -0.06 6.52 -8.72
C ILE A 109 0.57 7.77 -9.34
N SER A 110 -0.01 8.96 -9.13
CA SER A 110 0.46 10.24 -9.65
C SER A 110 1.55 10.86 -8.74
N ASN A 111 2.67 10.15 -8.57
CA ASN A 111 3.85 10.70 -7.91
C ASN A 111 4.64 11.61 -8.88
N PRO A 112 5.56 12.47 -8.40
CA PRO A 112 6.27 13.41 -9.27
C PRO A 112 6.96 12.80 -10.50
N VAL A 113 7.40 11.55 -10.39
CA VAL A 113 8.09 10.84 -11.48
C VAL A 113 7.09 10.36 -12.54
N THR A 114 5.93 9.86 -12.11
CA THR A 114 4.88 9.33 -13.00
C THR A 114 3.89 10.39 -13.48
N ALA A 115 3.72 11.48 -12.74
CA ALA A 115 2.78 12.56 -13.06
C ALA A 115 3.12 13.24 -14.38
N VAL A 116 4.41 13.45 -14.67
CA VAL A 116 4.87 14.09 -15.91
C VAL A 116 4.42 13.30 -17.16
N PRO A 117 4.73 12.01 -17.32
CA PRO A 117 4.26 11.25 -18.49
C PRO A 117 2.74 11.05 -18.51
N ILE A 118 2.08 10.94 -17.35
CA ILE A 118 0.61 10.82 -17.28
C ILE A 118 -0.05 12.10 -17.81
N PHE A 119 0.33 13.27 -17.30
CA PHE A 119 -0.25 14.54 -17.71
C PHE A 119 0.11 14.93 -19.14
N TYR A 120 1.27 14.50 -19.64
CA TYR A 120 1.57 14.61 -21.07
C TYR A 120 0.55 13.85 -21.91
N ALA A 121 0.28 12.59 -21.56
CA ALA A 121 -0.66 11.74 -22.30
C ALA A 121 -2.08 12.31 -22.23
N GLU A 122 -2.48 12.83 -21.07
CA GLU A 122 -3.77 13.50 -20.88
C GLU A 122 -3.86 14.77 -21.73
N TRP A 123 -2.89 15.68 -21.64
CA TRP A 123 -2.86 16.88 -22.48
C TRP A 123 -2.91 16.53 -23.96
N TRP A 124 -2.10 15.56 -24.41
CA TRP A 124 -2.09 15.11 -25.80
C TRP A 124 -3.46 14.56 -26.23
N LEU A 125 -4.10 13.75 -25.38
CA LEU A 125 -5.43 13.22 -25.64
C LEU A 125 -6.48 14.34 -25.72
N GLY A 126 -6.46 15.29 -24.79
CA GLY A 126 -7.42 16.38 -24.79
C GLY A 126 -7.22 17.37 -25.93
N ARG A 127 -5.97 17.65 -26.31
CA ARG A 127 -5.63 18.40 -27.52
C ARG A 127 -6.12 17.67 -28.78
N PHE A 128 -5.94 16.36 -28.85
CA PHE A 128 -6.47 15.56 -29.96
C PHE A 128 -7.99 15.66 -30.06
N ILE A 129 -8.70 15.62 -28.93
CA ILE A 129 -10.17 15.68 -28.86
C ILE A 129 -10.71 17.09 -29.18
N LEU A 130 -10.14 18.14 -28.58
CA LEU A 130 -10.69 19.50 -28.63
C LEU A 130 -10.22 20.29 -29.84
N THR A 131 -8.93 20.20 -30.17
CA THR A 131 -8.28 21.13 -31.09
C THR A 131 -7.72 20.45 -32.34
N GLY A 132 -7.86 19.12 -32.45
CA GLY A 132 -7.40 18.37 -33.62
C GLY A 132 -5.88 18.47 -33.82
N ASN A 133 -5.12 18.64 -32.72
CA ASN A 133 -3.65 18.70 -32.72
C ASN A 133 -3.02 20.00 -33.32
N THR A 134 -3.70 21.15 -33.25
CA THR A 134 -3.25 22.44 -33.84
C THR A 134 -2.00 23.09 -33.22
N GLY A 135 -1.56 22.66 -32.03
CA GLY A 135 -0.30 23.12 -31.42
C GLY A 135 -0.40 24.35 -30.55
N LEU A 136 -1.63 24.73 -30.17
CA LEU A 136 -1.93 25.95 -29.43
C LEU A 136 -1.15 26.07 -28.11
N HIS A 137 -0.85 24.97 -27.42
CA HIS A 137 -0.16 24.97 -26.12
C HIS A 137 1.16 24.18 -26.08
N ASP A 138 1.80 23.95 -27.24
CA ASP A 138 3.07 23.19 -27.30
C ASP A 138 4.18 23.87 -26.50
N ARG A 139 4.15 25.21 -26.45
CA ARG A 139 5.08 26.01 -25.63
C ARG A 139 4.90 25.78 -24.14
N SER A 140 3.67 25.59 -23.67
CA SER A 140 3.38 25.32 -22.26
C SER A 140 3.95 23.96 -21.85
N TRP A 141 3.84 22.95 -22.71
CA TRP A 141 4.49 21.65 -22.45
C TRP A 141 6.01 21.75 -22.49
N ALA A 142 6.57 22.46 -23.48
CA ALA A 142 8.01 22.68 -23.58
C ALA A 142 8.57 23.38 -22.33
N ALA A 143 7.84 24.36 -21.78
CA ALA A 143 8.22 25.04 -20.55
C ALA A 143 8.27 24.09 -19.35
N ILE A 144 7.35 23.13 -19.23
CA ILE A 144 7.41 22.08 -18.21
C ILE A 144 8.64 21.18 -18.43
N ALA A 145 8.86 20.72 -19.66
CA ALA A 145 9.96 19.82 -19.98
C ALA A 145 11.34 20.43 -19.70
N GLU A 146 11.51 21.72 -20.01
CA GLU A 146 12.70 22.50 -19.68
C GLU A 146 12.82 22.76 -18.17
N ALA A 147 11.72 23.18 -17.53
CA ALA A 147 11.71 23.46 -16.11
C ALA A 147 12.02 22.23 -15.25
N ILE A 148 11.66 21.02 -15.68
CA ILE A 148 11.93 19.80 -14.92
C ILE A 148 13.43 19.49 -14.86
N GLN A 149 14.25 19.95 -15.81
CA GLN A 149 15.68 19.68 -15.81
C GLN A 149 16.38 20.35 -14.61
N PRO A 150 17.29 19.65 -13.90
CA PRO A 150 18.11 20.26 -12.87
C PRO A 150 18.96 21.39 -13.42
N ARG A 151 19.10 22.48 -12.64
CA ARG A 151 20.00 23.57 -12.98
C ARG A 151 21.46 23.10 -12.90
N PRO A 152 22.39 23.70 -13.67
CA PRO A 152 23.81 23.36 -13.60
C PRO A 152 24.33 23.40 -12.15
N GLY A 153 24.93 22.30 -11.69
CA GLY A 153 25.46 22.19 -10.33
C GLY A 153 24.44 21.85 -9.23
N ARG A 154 23.18 21.59 -9.58
CA ARG A 154 22.15 21.06 -8.65
C ARG A 154 21.66 19.69 -9.11
N GLY A 155 21.24 18.85 -8.18
CA GLY A 155 20.61 17.57 -8.47
C GLY A 155 19.08 17.68 -8.65
N TRP A 156 18.47 16.53 -8.89
CA TRP A 156 17.02 16.40 -9.07
C TRP A 156 16.21 16.72 -7.82
N TRP A 157 16.75 16.39 -6.64
CA TRP A 157 16.07 16.64 -5.37
C TRP A 157 16.02 18.13 -5.06
N GLU A 158 17.09 18.85 -5.33
CA GLU A 158 17.14 20.30 -5.17
C GLU A 158 16.14 20.95 -6.11
N ARG A 159 16.08 20.51 -7.37
CA ARG A 159 15.12 21.04 -8.34
C ARG A 159 13.68 20.81 -7.91
N PHE A 160 13.39 19.64 -7.34
CA PHE A 160 12.06 19.29 -6.86
C PHE A 160 11.55 20.20 -5.73
N PHE A 161 12.44 20.67 -4.84
CA PHE A 161 12.06 21.57 -3.75
C PHE A 161 12.05 23.05 -4.14
N GLU A 162 12.36 23.39 -5.39
CA GLU A 162 12.34 24.77 -5.87
C GLU A 162 10.90 25.24 -6.17
N MET A 163 10.52 26.37 -5.59
CA MET A 163 9.20 26.97 -5.80
C MET A 163 8.94 27.34 -7.27
N ASP A 164 9.97 27.74 -8.03
CA ASP A 164 9.80 28.15 -9.42
C ASP A 164 9.47 26.98 -10.37
N LEU A 165 9.90 25.75 -10.04
CA LEU A 165 9.44 24.54 -10.75
C LEU A 165 7.92 24.44 -10.66
N TRP A 166 7.40 24.42 -9.44
CA TRP A 166 5.98 24.24 -9.17
C TRP A 166 5.13 25.38 -9.74
N MET A 167 5.62 26.62 -9.68
CA MET A 167 4.96 27.76 -10.30
C MET A 167 4.90 27.63 -11.83
N THR A 168 5.96 27.13 -12.47
CA THR A 168 5.99 26.92 -13.92
C THR A 168 5.03 25.81 -14.33
N VAL A 169 5.03 24.69 -13.59
CA VAL A 169 4.09 23.57 -13.81
C VAL A 169 2.65 24.05 -13.66
N PHE A 170 2.33 24.75 -12.56
CA PHE A 170 0.98 25.24 -12.29
C PHE A 170 0.48 26.23 -13.35
N ARG A 171 1.32 27.20 -13.74
CA ARG A 171 0.99 28.15 -14.83
C ARG A 171 0.74 27.42 -16.15
N SER A 172 1.60 26.46 -16.48
CA SER A 172 1.48 25.67 -17.71
C SER A 172 0.18 24.83 -17.72
N PHE A 173 -0.24 24.29 -16.57
CA PHE A 173 -1.53 23.59 -16.47
C PHE A 173 -2.73 24.51 -16.64
N ILE A 174 -2.66 25.74 -16.11
CA ILE A 174 -3.71 26.75 -16.34
C ILE A 174 -3.77 27.13 -17.82
N ASP A 175 -2.62 27.37 -18.44
CA ASP A 175 -2.52 27.76 -19.85
C ASP A 175 -3.07 26.67 -20.78
N MET A 176 -2.74 25.39 -20.52
CA MET A 176 -3.32 24.26 -21.26
C MET A 176 -4.82 24.13 -21.05
N GLY A 177 -5.32 24.57 -19.89
CA GLY A 177 -6.73 24.73 -19.59
C GLY A 177 -7.58 23.53 -20.01
N ALA A 178 -8.53 23.76 -20.91
CA ALA A 178 -9.51 22.76 -21.31
C ALA A 178 -8.91 21.47 -21.89
N GLU A 179 -7.78 21.55 -22.61
CA GLU A 179 -7.12 20.37 -23.19
C GLU A 179 -6.70 19.40 -22.07
N LEU A 180 -6.01 19.90 -21.06
CA LEU A 180 -5.57 19.07 -19.95
C LEU A 180 -6.76 18.49 -19.16
N TRP A 181 -7.78 19.32 -18.87
CA TRP A 181 -8.96 18.86 -18.11
C TRP A 181 -9.79 17.82 -18.86
N VAL A 182 -10.01 17.99 -20.17
CA VAL A 182 -10.74 17.00 -20.98
C VAL A 182 -9.96 15.70 -21.08
N GLY A 183 -8.65 15.78 -21.32
CA GLY A 183 -7.77 14.63 -21.32
C GLY A 183 -7.79 13.85 -20.00
N ALA A 184 -7.69 14.58 -18.88
CA ALA A 184 -7.73 14.04 -17.54
C ALA A 184 -9.09 13.37 -17.23
N LEU A 185 -10.21 14.02 -17.57
CA LEU A 185 -11.54 13.45 -17.35
C LEU A 185 -11.77 12.19 -18.18
N VAL A 186 -11.41 12.20 -19.46
CA VAL A 186 -11.55 11.04 -20.34
C VAL A 186 -10.67 9.90 -19.83
N THR A 187 -9.38 10.16 -19.57
CA THR A 187 -8.45 9.15 -19.08
C THR A 187 -8.87 8.61 -17.72
N GLY A 188 -9.24 9.48 -16.78
CA GLY A 188 -9.68 9.13 -15.44
C GLY A 188 -10.96 8.30 -15.44
N VAL A 189 -11.95 8.63 -16.28
CA VAL A 189 -13.18 7.83 -16.41
C VAL A 189 -12.89 6.48 -17.06
N LEU A 190 -12.11 6.43 -18.14
CA LEU A 190 -11.79 5.17 -18.83
C LEU A 190 -11.00 4.21 -17.92
N THR A 191 -9.91 4.69 -17.34
CA THR A 191 -9.07 3.91 -16.43
C THR A 191 -9.82 3.56 -15.14
N GLY A 192 -10.59 4.50 -14.60
CA GLY A 192 -11.46 4.30 -13.44
C GLY A 192 -12.53 3.24 -13.69
N SER A 193 -13.21 3.26 -14.84
CA SER A 193 -14.23 2.26 -15.18
C SER A 193 -13.64 0.86 -15.31
N LEU A 194 -12.47 0.75 -15.93
CA LEU A 194 -11.73 -0.51 -16.01
C LEU A 194 -11.33 -1.00 -14.60
N ALA A 195 -10.78 -0.11 -13.78
CA ALA A 195 -10.36 -0.42 -12.42
C ALA A 195 -11.55 -0.78 -11.51
N TYR A 196 -12.69 -0.13 -11.67
CA TYR A 196 -13.94 -0.46 -11.00
C TYR A 196 -14.34 -1.91 -11.30
N TRP A 197 -14.39 -2.27 -12.58
CA TRP A 197 -14.80 -3.61 -13.01
C TRP A 197 -13.85 -4.69 -12.49
N LEU A 198 -12.53 -4.44 -12.59
CA LEU A 198 -11.51 -5.35 -12.07
C LEU A 198 -11.62 -5.51 -10.56
N THR A 199 -11.73 -4.40 -9.82
CA THR A 199 -11.86 -4.40 -8.35
C THR A 199 -13.11 -5.14 -7.92
N TYR A 200 -14.25 -4.84 -8.53
CA TYR A 200 -15.52 -5.48 -8.21
C TYR A 200 -15.45 -7.00 -8.39
N ARG A 201 -14.88 -7.47 -9.52
CA ARG A 201 -14.70 -8.90 -9.78
C ARG A 201 -13.71 -9.55 -8.83
N ALA A 202 -12.58 -8.90 -8.55
CA ALA A 202 -11.56 -9.41 -7.65
C ALA A 202 -12.10 -9.59 -6.22
N VAL A 203 -12.79 -8.58 -5.69
CA VAL A 203 -13.37 -8.61 -4.34
C VAL A 203 -14.47 -9.66 -4.25
N THR A 204 -15.38 -9.72 -5.21
CA THR A 204 -16.50 -10.68 -5.21
C THR A 204 -15.98 -12.12 -5.25
N LYS A 205 -15.02 -12.40 -6.13
CA LYS A 205 -14.39 -13.72 -6.23
C LYS A 205 -13.64 -14.08 -4.95
N TYR A 206 -12.89 -13.13 -4.36
CA TYR A 206 -12.17 -13.35 -3.11
C TYR A 206 -13.11 -13.71 -1.96
N ARG A 207 -14.23 -12.97 -1.80
CA ARG A 207 -15.24 -13.25 -0.77
C ARG A 207 -15.92 -14.60 -0.98
N ALA A 208 -16.25 -14.96 -2.22
CA ALA A 208 -16.85 -16.26 -2.55
C ALA A 208 -15.91 -17.44 -2.24
N HIS A 209 -14.60 -17.29 -2.47
CA HIS A 209 -13.63 -18.33 -2.09
C HIS A 209 -13.47 -18.45 -0.57
N ARG A 210 -13.50 -17.34 0.17
CA ARG A 210 -13.37 -17.37 1.63
C ARG A 210 -14.59 -18.00 2.31
N ALA A 211 -15.80 -17.74 1.81
CA ALA A 211 -17.03 -18.33 2.33
C ALA A 211 -17.12 -19.86 2.14
N LYS A 212 -16.36 -20.42 1.18
CA LYS A 212 -16.29 -21.88 0.96
C LYS A 212 -15.22 -22.57 1.80
N ALA A 213 -14.31 -21.80 2.41
CA ALA A 213 -13.20 -22.31 3.22
C ALA A 213 -13.48 -22.24 4.73
N SER A 214 -14.62 -21.64 5.12
CA SER A 214 -15.18 -21.59 6.47
C SER A 214 -16.33 -22.56 6.60
#